data_AF-A0A238Y8X6-F1
#
_entry.id   AF-A0A238Y8X6-F1
#
_cell.length_a   1.000
_cell.length_b   1.000
_cell.length_c   1.000
_cell.angle_alpha   90.00
_cell.angle_beta   90.00
_cell.angle_gamma   90.00
#
_symmetry.space_group_name_H-M   'P 1'
#
loop_
_entity.id
_entity.type
_entity.pdbx_description
1 polymer ?
#
loop_
_entity_poly.entity_id
_entity_poly.type
_entity_poly.pdbx_seq_one_letter_code
_entity_poly.pdbx_strand_id
1 'polypeptide(L)' 'MKEKKNKEKERVLKFLEKLPPDRKIYYRIGTVMVEVTREEAIRLLEKEEN' A
#
# COMPACT_ATOMS: atom_id res chain seq x y z
N MET A 1 -6.43 6.29 18.54
CA MET A 1 -5.94 6.67 17.19
C MET A 1 -5.10 5.57 16.52
N LYS A 2 -4.18 4.89 17.23
CA LYS A 2 -3.40 3.77 16.67
C LYS A 2 -4.25 2.61 16.10
N GLU A 3 -5.29 2.17 16.81
CA GLU A 3 -6.14 1.07 16.35
C GLU A 3 -6.90 1.35 15.03
N LYS A 4 -7.28 2.61 14.77
CA LYS A 4 -7.94 2.99 13.51
C LYS A 4 -6.97 2.89 12.32
N LYS A 5 -5.70 3.31 12.50
CA LYS A 5 -4.66 3.21 11.47
C LYS A 5 -4.38 1.75 11.09
N ASN A 6 -4.29 0.85 12.07
CA ASN A 6 -4.04 -0.57 11.79
C ASN A 6 -5.18 -1.20 10.99
N LYS A 7 -6.45 -0.89 11.31
CA LYS A 7 -7.60 -1.41 10.56
C LYS A 7 -7.66 -0.91 9.12
N GLU A 8 -7.28 0.34 8.89
CA GLU A 8 -7.23 0.90 7.55
C GLU A 8 -6.13 0.25 6.71
N LYS A 9 -4.93 0.07 7.27
CA LYS A 9 -3.82 -0.64 6.64
C LYS A 9 -4.19 -2.08 6.26
N GLU A 10 -4.80 -2.82 7.18
CA GLU A 10 -5.23 -4.20 6.93
C GLU A 10 -6.28 -4.27 5.79
N ARG A 11 -7.13 -3.26 5.69
CA ARG A 11 -8.12 -3.15 4.60
C ARG A 11 -7.46 -2.86 3.26
N VAL A 12 -6.43 -2.00 3.23
CA VAL A 12 -5.65 -1.69 2.03
C VAL A 12 -4.86 -2.92 1.57
N LEU A 13 -4.22 -3.66 2.48
CA LEU A 13 -3.50 -4.89 2.15
C LEU A 13 -4.44 -5.93 1.51
N LYS A 14 -5.60 -6.18 2.13
CA LYS A 14 -6.63 -7.08 1.57
C LYS A 14 -7.17 -6.60 0.22
N PHE A 15 -7.16 -5.29 -0.04
CA PHE A 15 -7.53 -4.73 -1.33
C PHE A 15 -6.45 -4.97 -2.38
N LEU A 16 -5.18 -4.76 -2.05
CA LEU A 16 -4.03 -5.03 -2.92
C LEU A 16 -3.93 -6.51 -3.32
N GLU A 17 -4.23 -7.43 -2.42
CA GLU A 17 -4.27 -8.87 -2.71
C GLU A 17 -5.36 -9.25 -3.72
N LYS A 18 -6.52 -8.58 -3.66
CA LYS A 18 -7.68 -8.84 -4.54
C LYS A 18 -7.60 -8.12 -5.88
N LEU A 19 -6.62 -7.24 -6.07
CA LEU A 19 -6.44 -6.54 -7.33
C LEU A 19 -6.09 -7.55 -8.43
N PRO A 20 -6.67 -7.41 -9.64
CA PRO A 20 -6.20 -8.14 -10.81
C PRO A 20 -4.70 -7.92 -11.07
N PRO A 21 -3.96 -8.92 -11.58
CA PRO A 21 -2.51 -8.85 -11.75
C PRO A 21 -2.06 -7.85 -12.82
N ASP A 22 -2.94 -7.44 -13.73
CA ASP A 22 -2.71 -6.47 -14.80
C ASP A 22 -2.83 -5.00 -14.33
N ARG A 23 -3.21 -4.78 -13.07
CA ARG A 23 -3.41 -3.44 -12.53
C ARG A 23 -2.10 -2.82 -12.09
N LYS A 24 -1.86 -1.62 -12.60
CA LYS A 24 -0.73 -0.77 -12.19
C LYS A 24 -1.01 -0.16 -10.82
N ILE A 25 0.00 -0.20 -9.95
CA ILE A 25 -0.04 0.39 -8.62
C ILE A 25 0.96 1.53 -8.60
N TYR A 26 0.56 2.66 -8.01
CA TYR A 26 1.42 3.83 -7.88
C TYR A 26 1.57 4.20 -6.41
N TYR A 27 2.81 4.41 -5.98
CA TYR A 27 3.13 4.94 -4.66
C TYR A 27 3.56 6.40 -4.78
N ARG A 28 3.04 7.25 -3.89
CA ARG A 28 3.39 8.67 -3.84
C ARG A 28 4.48 8.88 -2.80
N ILE A 29 5.60 9.45 -3.22
CA ILE A 29 6.67 9.90 -2.33
C ILE A 29 6.91 11.40 -2.54
N GLY A 30 6.55 12.20 -1.54
CA GLY A 30 6.56 13.66 -1.66
C GLY A 30 5.70 14.17 -2.82
N THR A 31 6.37 14.71 -3.84
CA THR A 31 5.75 15.28 -5.05
C THR A 31 5.77 14.36 -6.27
N VAL A 32 6.39 13.18 -6.17
CA VAL A 32 6.49 12.23 -7.29
C VAL A 32 5.61 11.00 -7.05
N MET A 33 5.16 10.40 -8.15
CA MET A 33 4.51 9.08 -8.15
C MET A 33 5.39 8.09 -8.88
N VAL A 34 5.54 6.89 -8.32
CA VAL A 34 6.37 5.82 -8.88
C VAL A 34 5.48 4.60 -9.07
N GLU A 35 5.55 3.98 -10.25
CA GLU A 35 4.93 2.68 -10.50
C GLU A 35 5.66 1.61 -9.67
N VAL A 36 4.91 0.84 -8.89
CA VAL A 36 5.45 -0.19 -8.00
C VAL A 36 4.73 -1.51 -8.23
N THR A 37 5.40 -2.62 -7.93
CA THR A 37 4.74 -3.93 -7.89
C THR A 37 3.82 -4.02 -6.67
N ARG A 38 2.96 -5.04 -6.66
CA ARG A 38 2.10 -5.33 -5.51
C ARG A 38 2.93 -5.62 -4.25
N GLU A 39 4.00 -6.40 -4.40
CA GLU A 39 4.89 -6.77 -3.30
C GLU A 39 5.62 -5.54 -2.74
N GLU A 40 6.04 -4.63 -3.62
CA GLU A 40 6.65 -3.36 -3.23
C GLU A 40 5.67 -2.46 -2.48
N ALA A 41 4.44 -2.33 -2.97
CA ALA A 41 3.39 -1.56 -2.30
C ALA A 41 3.11 -2.08 -0.87
N ILE A 42 3.06 -3.40 -0.69
CA ILE A 42 2.89 -4.03 0.63
C ILE A 42 4.05 -3.67 1.56
N ARG A 43 5.30 -3.82 1.10
CA ARG A 43 6.49 -3.49 1.90
C ARG A 43 6.56 -2.01 2.27
N LEU A 44 6.12 -1.12 1.38
CA LEU A 44 6.10 0.33 1.64
C LEU A 44 5.06 0.67 2.72
N LEU A 45 3.87 0.07 2.66
CA LEU A 45 2.83 0.22 3.71
C LEU A 45 3.27 -0.34 5.07
N GLU A 46 4.13 -1.37 5.07
CA GLU A 46 4.72 -1.90 6.30
C GLU A 46 5.73 -0.93 6.95
N LYS A 47 6.52 -0.23 6.13
CA LYS A 47 7.57 0.70 6.60
C LYS A 47 7.05 2.03 7.16
N GLU A 48 5.88 2.50 6.74
CA GLU A 48 5.28 3.76 7.25
C GLU A 48 4.89 3.73 8.75
N GLU A 49 5.04 2.59 9.43
CA GLU A 49 4.78 2.46 10.88
C GLU A 49 5.97 2.75 11.80
N ASN A 50 7.19 2.99 11.27
CA ASN A 50 8.38 3.34 12.06
C ASN A 50 8.66 4.85 12.08
#